data_AF-A0AAN4Z529-F1
#
_entry.id   AF-A0AAN4Z529-F1
#
_cell.length_a   1.000
_cell.length_b   1.000
_cell.length_c   1.000
_cell.angle_alpha   90.00
_cell.angle_beta   90.00
_cell.angle_gamma   90.00
#
_symmetry.space_group_name_H-M   'P 1'
#
loop_
_entity.id
_entity.type
_entity.pdbx_description
1 polymer ?
#
loop_
_entity_poly.entity_id
_entity_poly.type
_entity_poly.pdbx_seq_one_letter_code
_entity_poly.pdbx_strand_id
1 'polypeptide(L)'
;IEMASYFDEHPESADPLGMARLLLESGLAMEFGLTLERLFPDGRPTSQKELDGLPRKKVEETDKGHDSCPICLAAFEEDKECTLIEMPCKHLFHEKCVLAWLKQTNSCPSCRMKMPDPLEEEWKRQEKRRLERERDLEELHDSMYG
;
A
#
# COMPACT_ATOMS: atom_id res chain seq x y z
N ILE A 1 44.03 -23.39 -23.01
CA ILE A 1 43.17 -22.27 -22.59
C ILE A 1 41.75 -22.76 -22.76
N GLU A 2 41.21 -23.36 -21.69
CA GLU A 2 39.84 -23.84 -21.62
C GLU A 2 38.90 -22.62 -21.64
N MET A 3 38.02 -22.57 -22.62
CA MET A 3 36.89 -21.63 -22.68
C MET A 3 35.61 -22.35 -22.23
N ALA A 4 35.65 -22.93 -21.04
CA ALA A 4 34.44 -23.39 -20.38
C ALA A 4 33.76 -22.17 -19.73
N SER A 5 32.66 -21.68 -20.32
CA SER A 5 31.53 -21.07 -19.58
C SER A 5 30.49 -20.36 -20.47
N TYR A 6 30.65 -20.31 -21.80
CA TYR A 6 29.63 -19.68 -22.66
C TYR A 6 28.28 -20.43 -22.65
N PHE A 7 28.24 -21.69 -22.18
CA PHE A 7 27.06 -22.54 -22.14
C PHE A 7 26.71 -23.00 -20.72
N ASP A 8 26.90 -22.12 -19.73
CA ASP A 8 26.10 -22.13 -18.49
C ASP A 8 24.84 -21.25 -18.68
N GLU A 9 24.25 -21.34 -19.88
CA GLU A 9 23.00 -20.69 -20.27
C GLU A 9 21.83 -21.40 -19.58
N HIS A 10 21.63 -20.99 -18.32
CA HIS A 10 20.40 -21.03 -17.52
C HIS A 10 19.99 -22.40 -16.99
N PRO A 11 19.88 -22.52 -15.65
CA PRO A 11 18.55 -22.30 -15.08
C PRO A 11 18.61 -21.71 -13.67
N GLU A 12 18.51 -20.39 -13.56
CA GLU A 12 17.89 -19.82 -12.36
C GLU A 12 16.51 -19.37 -12.79
N SER A 13 15.57 -20.30 -12.58
CA SER A 13 14.12 -20.14 -12.59
C SER A 13 13.72 -18.67 -12.61
N ALA A 14 13.06 -18.24 -13.70
CA ALA A 14 12.36 -16.97 -13.85
C ALA A 14 12.20 -16.27 -12.50
N ASP A 15 13.17 -15.42 -12.12
CA ASP A 15 13.12 -14.71 -10.85
C ASP A 15 11.83 -13.91 -10.90
N PRO A 16 10.80 -14.27 -10.14
CA PRO A 16 9.50 -13.64 -10.28
C PRO A 16 9.60 -12.14 -9.98
N LEU A 17 10.56 -11.75 -9.15
CA LEU A 17 10.84 -10.37 -8.79
C LEU A 17 11.58 -9.63 -9.91
N GLY A 18 12.58 -10.26 -10.52
CA GLY A 18 13.30 -9.74 -11.70
C GLY A 18 12.39 -9.59 -12.92
N MET A 19 11.51 -10.56 -13.17
CA MET A 19 10.51 -10.50 -14.23
C MET A 19 9.46 -9.40 -13.95
N ALA A 20 8.97 -9.30 -12.71
CA ALA A 20 8.05 -8.21 -12.33
C ALA A 20 8.69 -6.83 -12.51
N ARG A 21 9.97 -6.68 -12.13
CA ARG A 21 10.73 -5.44 -12.33
C ARG A 21 10.89 -5.10 -13.81
N LEU A 22 11.26 -6.07 -14.65
CA LEU A 22 11.38 -5.87 -16.09
C LEU A 22 10.05 -5.44 -16.72
N LEU A 23 8.93 -6.06 -16.33
CA LEU A 23 7.60 -5.70 -16.82
C LEU A 23 7.20 -4.26 -16.43
N LEU A 24 7.54 -3.83 -15.22
CA LEU A 24 7.29 -2.46 -14.76
C LEU A 24 8.18 -1.43 -15.50
N GLU A 25 9.48 -1.72 -15.66
CA GLU A 25 10.45 -0.81 -16.28
C GLU A 25 10.24 -0.66 -17.80
N SER A 26 9.83 -1.72 -18.48
CA SER A 26 9.56 -1.73 -19.92
C SER A 26 8.18 -1.19 -20.30
N GLY A 27 7.29 -0.96 -19.33
CA GLY A 27 5.89 -0.57 -19.57
C GLY A 27 4.98 -1.72 -20.03
N LEU A 28 5.52 -2.92 -20.28
CA LEU A 28 4.77 -4.13 -20.66
C LEU A 28 3.75 -4.55 -19.60
N ALA A 29 3.97 -4.20 -18.32
CA ALA A 29 2.98 -4.40 -17.27
C ALA A 29 1.63 -3.72 -17.60
N MET A 30 1.64 -2.57 -18.27
CA MET A 30 0.40 -1.90 -18.69
C MET A 30 -0.26 -2.60 -19.88
N GLU A 31 0.52 -3.11 -20.83
CA GLU A 31 0.00 -3.86 -22.00
C GLU A 31 -0.66 -5.19 -21.60
N PHE A 32 -0.07 -5.91 -20.64
CA PHE A 32 -0.66 -7.14 -20.09
C PHE A 32 -1.74 -6.89 -19.02
N GLY A 33 -2.08 -5.63 -18.78
CA GLY A 33 -3.06 -5.23 -17.77
C GLY A 33 -2.66 -5.57 -16.34
N LEU A 34 -1.38 -5.87 -16.07
CA LEU A 34 -0.83 -6.12 -14.73
C LEU A 34 -0.61 -4.82 -13.96
N THR A 35 -1.54 -3.87 -14.10
CA THR A 35 -1.49 -2.62 -13.34
C THR A 35 -1.76 -2.90 -11.87
N LEU A 36 -1.22 -2.05 -11.00
CA LEU A 36 -1.41 -2.15 -9.55
C LEU A 36 -2.91 -2.19 -9.18
N GLU A 37 -3.75 -1.46 -9.93
CA GLU A 37 -5.21 -1.46 -9.78
C GLU A 37 -5.85 -2.81 -10.12
N ARG A 38 -5.32 -3.57 -11.09
CA ARG A 38 -5.86 -4.89 -11.43
C ARG A 38 -5.39 -5.97 -10.45
N LEU A 39 -4.16 -5.87 -9.97
CA LEU A 39 -3.58 -6.83 -9.01
C LEU A 39 -4.15 -6.63 -7.60
N PHE A 40 -4.45 -5.38 -7.24
CA PHE A 40 -4.97 -5.00 -5.93
C PHE A 40 -6.15 -4.03 -6.09
N PRO A 41 -7.32 -4.53 -6.52
CA PRO A 41 -8.51 -3.69 -6.75
C PRO A 41 -8.96 -2.95 -5.49
N ASP A 42 -8.76 -3.56 -4.32
CA ASP A 42 -9.08 -2.99 -3.01
C ASP A 42 -7.91 -2.22 -2.39
N GLY A 43 -6.88 -1.93 -3.18
CA GLY A 43 -5.63 -1.33 -2.74
C GLY A 43 -4.62 -2.35 -2.22
N ARG A 44 -3.34 -2.01 -2.32
CA ARG A 44 -2.26 -2.85 -1.80
C ARG A 44 -2.38 -3.00 -0.28
N PRO A 45 -2.05 -4.18 0.28
CA PRO A 45 -2.04 -4.38 1.72
C PRO A 45 -1.21 -3.31 2.44
N THR A 46 -1.70 -2.89 3.61
CA THR A 46 -0.98 -1.96 4.48
C THR A 46 0.30 -2.62 4.98
N SER A 47 1.42 -1.90 4.95
CA SER A 47 2.71 -2.46 5.37
C SER A 47 2.72 -2.76 6.87
N GLN A 48 3.46 -3.78 7.31
CA GLN A 48 3.52 -4.13 8.73
C GLN A 48 3.98 -2.95 9.60
N LYS A 49 4.89 -2.11 9.09
CA LYS A 49 5.36 -0.90 9.78
C LYS A 49 4.25 0.14 9.98
N GLU A 50 3.35 0.29 9.01
CA GLU A 50 2.19 1.18 9.12
C GLU A 50 1.18 0.65 10.14
N LEU A 51 0.98 -0.66 10.18
CA LEU A 51 0.10 -1.31 11.16
C LEU A 51 0.62 -1.14 12.60
N ASP A 52 1.92 -1.31 12.79
CA ASP A 52 2.53 -1.20 14.12
C ASP A 52 2.46 0.22 14.69
N GLY A 53 2.41 1.23 13.82
CA GLY A 53 2.30 2.65 14.15
C GLY A 53 0.88 3.15 14.45
N LEU A 54 -0.15 2.30 14.31
CA LEU A 54 -1.52 2.69 14.62
C LEU A 54 -1.71 2.94 16.13
N PRO A 55 -2.48 3.96 16.52
CA PRO A 55 -2.75 4.27 17.91
C PRO A 55 -3.55 3.14 18.56
N ARG A 56 -2.97 2.56 19.62
CA ARG A 56 -3.60 1.54 20.47
C ARG A 56 -4.27 2.22 21.66
N LYS A 57 -5.55 1.91 21.88
CA LYS A 57 -6.36 2.40 23.00
C LYS A 57 -6.81 1.24 23.88
N LYS A 58 -6.99 1.50 25.18
CA LYS A 58 -7.63 0.56 26.09
C LYS A 58 -9.14 0.78 26.09
N VAL A 59 -9.91 -0.26 26.41
CA VAL A 59 -11.38 -0.20 26.52
C VAL A 59 -11.83 0.86 27.53
N GLU A 60 -11.07 1.09 28.60
CA GLU A 60 -11.39 2.12 29.61
C GLU A 60 -11.31 3.56 29.09
N GLU A 61 -10.68 3.78 27.93
CA GLU A 61 -10.47 5.10 27.32
C GLU A 61 -11.46 5.41 26.19
N THR A 62 -12.44 4.53 25.93
CA THR A 62 -13.42 4.76 24.86
C THR A 62 -14.61 5.57 25.35
N ASP A 63 -14.88 6.70 24.69
CA ASP A 63 -16.10 7.46 24.88
C ASP A 63 -17.32 6.62 24.46
N LYS A 64 -18.41 6.73 25.24
CA LYS A 64 -19.66 5.94 25.29
C LYS A 64 -20.51 5.81 23.99
N GLY A 65 -19.89 5.79 22.81
CA GLY A 65 -20.57 5.75 21.51
C GLY A 65 -20.22 4.53 20.64
N HIS A 66 -19.23 3.73 21.04
CA HIS A 66 -18.83 2.51 20.33
C HIS A 66 -18.79 1.35 21.31
N ASP A 67 -19.88 0.59 21.38
CA ASP A 67 -20.02 -0.46 22.39
C ASP A 67 -19.58 -1.84 21.84
N SER A 68 -19.40 -1.97 20.53
CA SER A 68 -19.05 -3.24 19.88
C SER A 68 -18.18 -3.08 18.64
N CYS A 69 -17.41 -4.14 18.34
CA CYS A 69 -16.56 -4.24 17.17
C CYS A 69 -17.39 -4.61 15.92
N PRO A 70 -17.38 -3.81 14.83
CA PRO A 70 -18.16 -4.10 13.62
C PRO A 70 -17.74 -5.38 12.87
N ILE A 71 -16.53 -5.89 13.14
CA ILE A 71 -15.95 -7.03 12.42
C ILE A 71 -16.42 -8.36 13.05
N CYS A 72 -16.33 -8.46 14.38
CA CYS A 72 -16.71 -9.68 15.11
C CYS A 72 -18.05 -9.57 15.82
N LEU A 73 -18.68 -8.39 15.80
CA LEU A 73 -19.97 -8.09 16.45
C LEU A 73 -19.99 -8.30 17.97
N ALA A 74 -18.82 -8.43 18.59
CA ALA A 74 -18.67 -8.59 20.04
C ALA A 74 -18.50 -7.24 20.73
N ALA A 75 -18.98 -7.13 21.98
CA ALA A 75 -18.83 -5.92 22.77
C ALA A 75 -17.37 -5.71 23.21
N PHE A 76 -16.90 -4.46 23.25
CA PHE A 76 -15.52 -4.20 23.67
C PHE A 76 -15.30 -4.49 25.16
N GLU A 77 -16.36 -4.42 25.97
CA GLU A 77 -16.31 -4.66 27.42
C GLU A 77 -16.20 -6.14 27.80
N GLU A 78 -16.51 -7.07 26.90
CA GLU A 78 -16.43 -8.52 27.17
C GLU A 78 -15.00 -8.96 27.49
N ASP A 79 -14.00 -8.31 26.88
CA ASP A 79 -12.58 -8.58 27.07
C ASP A 79 -11.87 -7.34 27.62
N LYS A 80 -11.78 -7.20 28.96
CA LYS A 80 -11.11 -6.04 29.59
C LYS A 80 -9.62 -5.90 29.25
N GLU A 81 -8.98 -6.98 28.79
CA GLU A 81 -7.60 -6.99 28.32
C GLU A 81 -7.49 -6.75 26.80
N CYS A 82 -8.60 -6.57 26.09
CA CYS A 82 -8.55 -6.33 24.65
C CYS A 82 -7.98 -4.95 24.31
N THR A 83 -6.97 -4.95 23.44
CA THR A 83 -6.42 -3.73 22.86
C THR A 83 -7.28 -3.32 21.67
N LEU A 84 -7.65 -2.05 21.64
CA LEU A 84 -8.38 -1.44 20.53
C LEU A 84 -7.41 -0.67 19.64
N ILE A 85 -7.69 -0.67 18.35
CA ILE A 85 -6.99 0.17 17.39
C ILE A 85 -7.96 1.23 16.90
N GLU A 86 -7.50 2.48 16.93
CA GLU A 86 -8.20 3.60 16.30
C GLU A 86 -7.63 3.83 14.89
N MET A 87 -8.52 3.75 13.89
CA MET A 87 -8.18 4.08 12.51
C MET A 87 -8.00 5.60 12.35
N PRO A 88 -7.30 6.09 11.30
CA PRO A 88 -7.21 7.54 11.01
C PRO A 88 -8.55 8.24 10.82
N CYS A 89 -9.60 7.48 10.47
CA CYS A 89 -10.98 7.93 10.38
C CYS A 89 -11.75 7.89 11.71
N LYS A 90 -11.05 7.65 12.83
CA LYS A 90 -11.57 7.56 14.22
C LYS A 90 -12.47 6.37 14.54
N HIS A 91 -12.56 5.37 13.66
CA HIS A 91 -13.29 4.14 13.94
C HIS A 91 -12.44 3.19 14.79
N LEU A 92 -13.09 2.53 15.76
CA LEU A 92 -12.46 1.62 16.72
C LEU A 92 -12.76 0.16 16.39
N PHE A 93 -11.75 -0.70 16.55
CA PHE A 93 -11.84 -2.14 16.34
C PHE A 93 -10.92 -2.88 17.30
N HIS A 94 -11.19 -4.16 17.56
CA HIS A 94 -10.20 -5.02 18.20
C HIS A 94 -8.93 -5.09 17.34
N GLU A 95 -7.76 -5.02 17.98
CA GLU A 95 -6.47 -5.14 17.31
C GLU A 95 -6.42 -6.37 16.38
N LYS A 96 -6.79 -7.55 16.90
CA LYS A 96 -6.81 -8.79 16.12
C LYS A 96 -7.71 -8.70 14.88
N CYS A 97 -8.88 -8.09 15.03
CA CYS A 97 -9.87 -8.00 13.96
C CYS A 97 -9.41 -7.05 12.84
N VAL A 98 -8.94 -5.85 13.20
CA VAL A 98 -8.54 -4.87 12.20
C VAL A 98 -7.20 -5.21 11.56
N LEU A 99 -6.25 -5.80 12.28
CA LEU A 99 -4.99 -6.25 11.68
C LEU A 99 -5.22 -7.39 10.69
N ALA A 100 -6.12 -8.32 10.97
CA ALA A 100 -6.48 -9.38 10.01
C ALA A 100 -7.12 -8.80 8.75
N TRP A 101 -7.96 -7.78 8.90
CA TRP A 101 -8.58 -7.05 7.80
C TRP A 101 -7.57 -6.27 6.95
N LEU A 102 -6.67 -5.52 7.61
CA LEU A 102 -5.70 -4.65 6.94
C LEU A 102 -4.57 -5.40 6.23
N LYS A 103 -4.39 -6.68 6.55
CA LYS A 103 -3.51 -7.59 5.80
C LYS A 103 -4.06 -7.94 4.41
N GLN A 104 -5.36 -7.83 4.21
CA GLN A 104 -6.02 -8.17 2.94
C GLN A 104 -6.43 -6.94 2.14
N THR A 105 -6.85 -5.87 2.83
CA THR A 105 -7.33 -4.64 2.20
C THR A 105 -6.73 -3.43 2.91
N ASN A 106 -6.67 -2.26 2.26
CA ASN A 106 -6.16 -1.05 2.91
C ASN A 106 -7.25 -0.06 3.33
N SER A 107 -8.48 -0.52 3.55
CA SER A 107 -9.63 0.36 3.81
C SER A 107 -10.27 0.08 5.17
N CYS A 108 -10.87 1.11 5.76
CA CYS A 108 -11.65 0.97 6.98
C CYS A 108 -12.92 0.13 6.73
N PRO A 109 -13.20 -0.92 7.53
CA PRO A 109 -14.41 -1.73 7.40
C PRO A 109 -15.72 -0.94 7.49
N SER A 110 -15.75 0.14 8.28
CA SER A 110 -16.98 0.91 8.55
C SER A 110 -17.26 1.99 7.51
N CYS A 111 -16.23 2.74 7.09
CA CYS A 111 -16.40 3.90 6.20
C CYS A 111 -15.70 3.78 4.85
N ARG A 112 -14.99 2.68 4.59
CA ARG A 112 -14.22 2.41 3.36
C ARG A 112 -13.12 3.43 3.05
N MET A 113 -12.82 4.33 3.98
CA MET A 113 -11.69 5.27 3.84
C MET A 113 -10.38 4.49 3.80
N LYS A 114 -9.56 4.74 2.77
CA LYS A 114 -8.25 4.12 2.61
C LYS A 114 -7.26 4.64 3.67
N MET A 115 -6.37 3.76 4.09
CA MET A 115 -5.21 4.11 4.91
C MET A 115 -4.26 5.01 4.10
N PRO A 116 -3.63 6.00 4.74
CA PRO A 116 -2.55 6.75 4.10
C PRO A 116 -1.45 5.80 3.65
N ASP A 117 -1.08 5.89 2.38
CA ASP A 117 -0.03 5.07 1.79
C ASP A 117 1.23 5.93 1.54
N PRO A 118 2.33 5.70 2.29
CA PRO A 118 3.57 6.44 2.10
C PRO A 118 4.15 6.37 0.68
N LEU A 119 4.05 5.22 -0.01
CA LEU A 119 4.59 5.11 -1.37
C LEU A 119 3.73 5.88 -2.38
N GLU A 120 2.41 5.95 -2.17
CA GLU A 120 1.53 6.74 -3.02
C GLU A 120 1.87 8.23 -2.92
N GLU A 121 2.13 8.72 -1.70
CA GLU A 121 2.54 10.11 -1.46
C GLU A 121 3.93 10.42 -2.03
N GLU A 122 4.87 9.49 -1.95
CA GLU A 122 6.19 9.62 -2.60
C GLU A 122 6.08 9.64 -4.13
N TRP A 123 5.27 8.75 -4.71
CA TRP A 123 5.01 8.72 -6.16
C TRP A 123 4.44 10.05 -6.64
N LYS A 124 3.37 10.55 -5.99
CA LYS A 124 2.78 11.86 -6.32
C LYS A 124 3.81 12.98 -6.27
N ARG A 125 4.73 12.94 -5.30
CA ARG A 125 5.82 13.92 -5.17
C ARG A 125 6.84 13.81 -6.31
N GLN A 126 7.22 12.60 -6.71
CA GLN A 126 8.13 12.37 -7.84
C GLN A 126 7.50 12.75 -9.18
N GLU A 127 6.24 12.38 -9.38
CA GLU A 127 5.47 12.71 -10.57
C GLU A 127 5.34 14.22 -10.76
N LYS A 128 4.99 14.94 -9.69
CA LYS A 128 4.94 16.40 -9.71
C LYS A 128 6.28 17.01 -10.16
N ARG A 129 7.41 16.50 -9.65
CA ARG A 129 8.76 16.95 -10.07
C ARG A 129 9.09 16.56 -11.51
N ARG A 130 8.53 15.47 -12.04
CA ARG A 130 8.70 15.08 -13.43
C ARG A 130 7.96 16.05 -14.35
N LEU A 131 6.68 16.27 -14.07
CA LEU A 131 5.82 17.19 -14.83
C LEU A 131 6.35 18.63 -14.81
N GLU A 132 6.87 19.08 -13.67
CA GLU A 132 7.50 20.40 -13.57
C GLU A 132 8.72 20.54 -14.49
N ARG A 133 9.61 19.54 -14.51
CA ARG A 133 10.78 19.53 -15.42
C ARG A 133 10.36 19.50 -16.89
N GLU A 134 9.32 18.76 -17.22
CA GLU A 134 8.78 18.68 -18.58
C GLU A 134 8.22 20.03 -19.03
N ARG A 135 7.43 20.68 -18.17
CA ARG A 135 6.94 22.05 -18.41
C ARG A 135 8.09 23.04 -18.60
N ASP A 136 9.10 22.99 -17.73
CA ASP A 136 10.24 23.91 -17.81
C ASP A 136 11.07 23.68 -19.10
N LEU A 137 11.19 22.42 -19.56
CA LEU A 137 11.81 22.09 -20.85
C LEU A 137 10.98 22.59 -22.03
N GLU A 138 9.66 22.48 -21.97
CA GLU A 138 8.74 23.00 -22.99
C GLU A 138 8.82 24.53 -23.07
N GLU A 139 8.83 25.22 -21.92
CA GLU A 139 9.04 26.67 -21.87
C GLU A 139 10.39 27.09 -22.48
N LEU A 140 11.45 26.33 -22.22
CA LEU A 140 12.75 26.56 -22.85
C LEU A 140 12.72 26.30 -24.37
N HIS A 141 12.02 25.26 -24.81
CA HIS A 141 11.84 24.95 -26.23
C HIS A 141 11.10 26.08 -26.95
N ASP A 142 10.00 26.56 -26.37
CA ASP A 142 9.18 27.63 -26.93
C ASP A 142 9.90 28.98 -26.91
N SER A 143 10.75 29.24 -25.92
CA SER A 143 11.61 30.43 -25.88
C SER A 143 12.71 30.40 -26.96
N MET A 144 13.22 29.21 -27.30
CA MET A 144 14.29 29.06 -28.30
C MET A 144 13.79 29.07 -29.74
N TYR A 145 12.59 28.55 -29.99
CA TYR A 145 12.03 28.34 -31.32
C TYR A 145 10.73 29.11 -31.61
N GLY A 146 10.24 29.91 -30.66
CA GLY A 146 9.05 30.77 -30.77
C GLY A 146 9.33 32.21 -31.19
#